data_AF-A0A6V7XPW2-F1
#
_entry.id   AF-A0A6V7XPW2-F1
#
_cell.length_a   1.000
_cell.length_b   1.000
_cell.length_c   1.000
_cell.angle_alpha   90.00
_cell.angle_beta   90.00
_cell.angle_gamma   90.00
#
_symmetry.space_group_name_H-M   'P 1'
#
loop_
_entity.id
_entity.type
_entity.pdbx_description
1 polymer ?
#
loop_
_entity_poly.entity_id
_entity_poly.type
_entity_poly.pdbx_seq_one_letter_code
_entity_poly.pdbx_strand_id
1 'polypeptide(L)'
;CDKNATIFAQTPFNTPQNYFNYSLYYFEIKCKFESKLKKSWINLGLKNCSTYKYVGFIIRNPPIILNDKDEFKLKNISFNNNDTFGCGLVYPPAKKTNEEFPYVSLRKMENKSEEVY
;
A
#
# COMPACT_ATOMS: atom_id res chain seq x y z
N CYS A 1 5.10 -1.72 -26.27
CA CYS A 1 4.69 -0.55 -25.48
C CYS A 1 3.96 -1.03 -24.25
N ASP A 2 4.58 -0.90 -23.07
CA ASP A 2 3.89 -1.16 -21.81
C ASP A 2 2.83 -0.07 -21.60
N LYS A 3 1.57 -0.49 -21.52
CA LYS A 3 0.47 0.42 -21.20
C LYS A 3 0.45 0.59 -19.68
N ASN A 4 0.98 1.70 -19.19
CA ASN A 4 0.87 2.05 -17.78
C ASN A 4 -0.51 2.63 -17.51
N ALA A 5 -1.20 2.09 -16.51
CA ALA A 5 -2.42 2.68 -15.97
C ALA A 5 -2.13 3.10 -14.52
N THR A 6 -2.46 4.35 -14.21
CA THR A 6 -2.29 4.91 -12.85
C THR A 6 -3.65 5.37 -12.35
N ILE A 7 -4.01 4.92 -11.16
CA ILE A 7 -5.27 5.29 -10.50
C ILE A 7 -4.89 6.08 -9.24
N PHE A 8 -5.54 7.23 -9.05
CA PHE A 8 -5.39 8.04 -7.84
C PHE A 8 -6.69 8.03 -7.04
N ALA A 9 -6.58 8.21 -5.73
CA ALA A 9 -7.74 8.49 -4.90
C ALA A 9 -8.40 9.80 -5.38
N GLN A 10 -9.73 9.83 -5.40
CA GLN A 10 -10.49 11.02 -5.80
C GLN A 10 -10.22 12.21 -4.87
N THR A 11 -10.01 11.93 -3.58
CA THR A 11 -9.72 12.95 -2.58
C THR A 11 -8.29 12.78 -2.08
N PRO A 12 -7.45 13.84 -2.14
CA PRO A 12 -6.11 13.79 -1.56
C PRO A 12 -6.21 13.73 -0.04
N PHE A 13 -5.33 12.95 0.57
CA PHE A 13 -5.21 12.92 2.03
C PHE A 13 -4.37 14.11 2.50
N ASN A 14 -4.95 14.95 3.35
CA ASN A 14 -4.23 16.03 4.02
C ASN A 14 -3.74 15.55 5.38
N THR A 15 -2.51 15.89 5.73
CA THR A 15 -1.96 15.61 7.06
C THR A 15 -2.88 16.23 8.12
N PRO A 16 -3.34 15.44 9.12
CA PRO A 16 -4.18 15.98 10.17
C PRO A 16 -3.41 17.04 10.98
N GLN A 17 -4.07 18.15 11.33
CA GLN A 17 -3.50 19.18 12.20
C GLN A 17 -3.88 18.87 13.65
N ASN A 18 -2.95 19.03 14.60
CA ASN A 18 -3.20 18.93 16.05
C ASN A 18 -3.88 17.63 16.53
N TYR A 19 -3.31 16.47 16.19
CA TYR A 19 -3.83 15.19 16.64
C TYR A 19 -3.19 14.77 17.98
N PHE A 20 -4.04 14.60 19.00
CA PHE A 20 -3.65 14.07 20.33
C PHE A 20 -3.62 12.54 20.37
N ASN A 21 -4.22 11.89 19.36
CA ASN A 21 -4.32 10.44 19.18
C ASN A 21 -3.69 10.03 17.86
N TYR A 22 -3.43 8.72 17.71
CA TYR A 22 -3.03 8.15 16.43
C TYR A 22 -4.09 8.43 15.37
N SER A 23 -3.66 8.90 14.20
CA SER A 23 -4.53 9.03 13.02
C SER A 23 -4.18 7.94 12.02
N LEU A 24 -5.19 7.23 11.52
CA LEU A 24 -5.04 6.18 10.53
C LEU A 24 -5.78 6.58 9.25
N TYR A 25 -5.05 6.67 8.15
CA TYR A 25 -5.63 6.61 6.81
C TYR A 25 -5.49 5.20 6.28
N TYR A 26 -6.58 4.60 5.82
CA TYR A 26 -6.61 3.20 5.43
C TYR A 26 -7.42 2.99 4.16
N PHE A 27 -6.91 2.16 3.26
CA PHE A 27 -7.65 1.72 2.08
C PHE A 27 -7.33 0.26 1.76
N GLU A 28 -8.28 -0.40 1.10
CA GLU A 28 -8.14 -1.76 0.60
C GLU A 28 -8.17 -1.78 -0.93
N ILE A 29 -7.38 -2.66 -1.51
CA ILE A 29 -7.34 -2.90 -2.95
C ILE A 29 -7.51 -4.38 -3.21
N LYS A 30 -8.61 -4.74 -3.87
CA LYS A 30 -8.84 -6.08 -4.39
C LYS A 30 -8.33 -6.17 -5.83
N CYS A 31 -7.43 -7.11 -6.09
CA CYS A 31 -6.80 -7.26 -7.39
C CYS A 31 -7.39 -8.43 -8.17
N LYS A 32 -7.69 -8.21 -9.46
CA LYS A 32 -8.10 -9.25 -10.41
C LYS A 32 -7.17 -9.23 -11.62
N PHE A 33 -6.71 -10.40 -12.04
CA PHE A 33 -5.85 -10.56 -13.20
C PHE A 33 -6.50 -11.44 -14.24
N GLU A 34 -6.54 -10.97 -15.48
CA GLU A 34 -7.04 -11.75 -16.61
C GLU A 34 -5.97 -12.64 -17.24
N SER A 35 -4.68 -12.45 -16.89
CA SER A 35 -3.56 -13.21 -17.45
C SER A 35 -2.56 -13.64 -16.38
N LYS A 36 -1.73 -14.65 -16.71
CA LYS A 36 -0.64 -15.11 -15.84
C LYS A 36 0.35 -13.97 -15.62
N LEU A 37 0.70 -13.70 -14.36
CA LEU A 37 1.55 -12.59 -13.87
C LEU A 37 3.00 -12.52 -14.42
N LYS A 38 3.36 -13.26 -15.47
CA LYS A 38 4.76 -13.48 -15.90
C LYS A 38 5.53 -12.19 -16.21
N LYS A 39 4.85 -11.07 -16.52
CA LYS A 39 5.49 -9.75 -16.76
C LYS A 39 4.69 -8.56 -16.22
N SER A 40 3.62 -8.80 -15.47
CA SER A 40 2.80 -7.72 -14.92
C SER A 40 3.33 -7.31 -13.55
N TRP A 41 3.43 -6.01 -13.36
CA TRP A 41 3.74 -5.36 -12.09
C TRP A 41 2.60 -4.43 -11.70
N ILE A 42 2.27 -4.36 -10.42
CA ILE A 42 1.36 -3.37 -9.86
C ILE A 42 2.11 -2.63 -8.76
N ASN A 43 2.07 -1.30 -8.79
CA ASN A 43 2.59 -0.46 -7.73
C ASN A 43 1.41 0.07 -6.91
N LEU A 44 1.31 -0.35 -5.64
CA LEU A 44 0.30 0.14 -4.70
C LEU A 44 0.98 0.96 -3.63
N GLY A 45 0.47 2.14 -3.30
CA GLY A 45 1.10 2.93 -2.25
C GLY A 45 0.60 4.35 -2.15
N LEU A 46 1.44 5.17 -1.54
CA LEU A 46 1.20 6.56 -1.24
C LEU A 46 2.20 7.40 -2.02
N LYS A 47 1.69 8.33 -2.82
CA LYS A 47 2.49 9.32 -3.52
C LYS A 47 2.27 10.67 -2.85
N ASN A 48 3.36 11.35 -2.53
CA ASN A 48 3.27 12.76 -2.16
C ASN A 48 3.05 13.56 -3.46
N CYS A 49 1.88 14.16 -3.66
CA CYS A 49 1.57 14.87 -4.90
C CYS A 49 2.36 16.18 -5.09
N SER A 50 2.88 16.76 -4.02
CA SER A 50 3.72 17.98 -4.07
C SER A 50 5.18 17.67 -4.42
N THR A 51 5.58 16.40 -4.37
CA THR A 51 6.93 15.95 -4.72
C THR A 51 6.83 14.77 -5.70
N TYR A 52 7.96 14.25 -6.19
CA TYR A 52 7.95 13.00 -6.95
C TYR A 52 8.16 11.76 -6.06
N LYS A 53 8.08 11.94 -4.73
CA LYS A 53 8.35 10.91 -3.73
C LYS A 53 7.16 9.98 -3.54
N TYR A 54 7.44 8.70 -3.34
CA TYR A 54 6.43 7.70 -3.07
C TYR A 54 6.94 6.63 -2.09
N VAL A 55 6.02 6.08 -1.33
CA VAL A 55 6.23 4.84 -0.59
C VAL A 55 5.26 3.83 -1.18
N GLY A 56 5.80 2.74 -1.72
CA GLY A 56 5.02 1.83 -2.53
C GLY A 56 5.42 0.38 -2.36
N PHE A 57 4.43 -0.48 -2.49
CA PHE A 57 4.58 -1.90 -2.65
C PHE A 57 4.54 -2.23 -4.14
N ILE A 58 5.62 -2.80 -4.67
CA ILE A 58 5.60 -3.36 -6.02
C ILE A 58 5.26 -4.84 -5.92
N ILE A 59 4.10 -5.14 -6.47
CA ILE A 59 3.62 -6.48 -6.72
C ILE A 59 4.28 -6.96 -8.01
N ARG A 60 5.34 -7.74 -7.86
CA ARG A 60 6.00 -8.51 -8.93
C ARG A 60 6.44 -9.85 -8.35
N ASN A 61 7.06 -10.72 -9.15
CA ASN A 61 7.62 -11.98 -8.65
C ASN A 61 9.16 -11.91 -8.66
N PRO A 62 9.85 -11.86 -7.50
CA PRO A 62 9.32 -11.80 -6.13
C PRO A 62 8.83 -10.40 -5.72
N PRO A 63 7.89 -10.28 -4.75
CA PRO A 63 7.37 -8.99 -4.33
C PRO A 63 8.43 -8.16 -3.59
N ILE A 64 8.38 -6.84 -3.77
CA ILE A 64 9.30 -5.90 -3.14
C ILE A 64 8.56 -4.71 -2.54
N ILE A 65 9.11 -4.15 -1.47
CA ILE A 65 8.78 -2.80 -1.00
C ILE A 65 9.81 -1.85 -1.58
N LEU A 66 9.33 -0.71 -2.09
CA LEU A 66 10.16 0.42 -2.48
C LEU A 66 9.93 1.60 -1.54
N ASN A 67 11.03 2.18 -1.07
CA ASN A 67 11.08 3.60 -0.74
C ASN A 67 11.90 4.31 -1.84
N ASP A 68 11.85 5.64 -1.91
CA ASP A 68 12.58 6.47 -2.89
C ASP A 68 14.06 6.09 -3.15
N LYS A 69 14.72 5.36 -2.23
CA LYS A 69 16.14 5.00 -2.25
C LYS A 69 16.42 3.50 -2.17
N ASP A 70 15.51 2.70 -1.63
CA ASP A 70 15.81 1.32 -1.23
C ASP A 70 14.73 0.34 -1.72
N GLU A 71 15.18 -0.84 -2.16
CA GLU A 71 14.31 -1.99 -2.41
C GLU A 71 14.47 -3.06 -1.33
N PHE A 72 13.36 -3.50 -0.75
CA PHE A 72 13.33 -4.59 0.23
C PHE A 72 12.56 -5.77 -0.34
N LYS A 73 13.23 -6.91 -0.53
CA LYS A 73 12.57 -8.15 -0.96
C LYS A 73 11.73 -8.71 0.17
N LEU A 74 10.44 -8.90 -0.08
CA LEU A 74 9.57 -9.60 0.86
C LEU A 74 9.68 -11.10 0.62
N LYS A 75 10.20 -11.81 1.62
CA LYS A 75 10.16 -13.27 1.64
C LYS A 75 8.72 -13.70 1.99
N ASN A 76 8.21 -14.72 1.30
CA ASN A 76 6.97 -15.44 1.61
C ASN A 76 5.63 -14.73 1.33
N ILE A 77 5.60 -13.64 0.58
CA ILE A 77 4.33 -13.09 0.07
C ILE A 77 4.08 -13.63 -1.33
N SER A 78 2.97 -14.37 -1.50
CA SER A 78 2.47 -14.78 -2.81
C SER A 78 1.32 -13.86 -3.24
N PHE A 79 1.22 -13.60 -4.54
CA PHE A 79 0.16 -12.79 -5.12
C PHE A 79 -0.69 -13.63 -6.06
N ASN A 80 -1.96 -13.74 -5.75
CA ASN A 80 -2.95 -14.53 -6.46
C ASN A 80 -4.10 -13.65 -6.94
N ASN A 81 -4.83 -14.18 -7.91
CA ASN A 81 -6.07 -13.58 -8.34
C ASN A 81 -7.06 -13.48 -7.16
N ASN A 82 -7.79 -12.37 -7.06
CA ASN A 82 -8.73 -12.04 -6.00
C ASN A 82 -8.10 -11.81 -4.61
N ASP A 83 -6.79 -11.66 -4.51
CA ASP A 83 -6.18 -11.20 -3.26
C ASP A 83 -6.59 -9.74 -2.97
N THR A 84 -6.78 -9.45 -1.68
CA THR A 84 -7.06 -8.10 -1.17
C THR A 84 -5.90 -7.60 -0.31
N PHE A 85 -5.47 -6.36 -0.54
CA PHE A 85 -4.36 -5.73 0.17
C PHE A 85 -4.85 -4.49 0.90
N GLY A 86 -4.59 -4.43 2.19
CA GLY A 86 -4.75 -3.23 2.99
C GLY A 86 -3.48 -2.40 2.99
N CYS A 87 -3.61 -1.09 2.80
CA CYS A 87 -2.55 -0.12 2.97
C CYS A 87 -2.99 0.92 4.01
N GLY A 88 -2.17 1.10 5.05
CA GLY A 88 -2.44 2.04 6.13
C GLY A 88 -1.29 3.04 6.31
N LEU A 89 -1.62 4.32 6.45
CA LEU A 89 -0.69 5.37 6.88
C LEU A 89 -1.06 5.78 8.31
N VAL A 90 -0.12 5.61 9.22
CA VAL A 90 -0.32 5.90 10.64
C VAL A 90 0.50 7.12 11.04
N TYR A 91 -0.15 8.12 11.63
CA TYR A 91 0.49 9.29 12.21
C TYR A 91 0.53 9.15 13.75
N PRO A 92 1.73 9.13 14.35
CA PRO A 92 1.89 9.03 15.80
C PRO A 92 1.67 10.39 16.47
N PRO A 93 0.94 10.48 17.61
CA PRO A 93 0.55 11.73 18.28
C PRO A 93 1.64 12.81 18.35
N ALA A 94 1.30 14.05 17.97
CA ALA A 94 2.26 15.13 17.80
C ALA A 94 3.06 15.56 19.05
N LYS A 95 2.68 15.10 20.25
CA LYS A 95 3.27 15.54 21.54
C LYS A 95 3.58 14.40 22.52
N LYS A 96 3.41 13.12 22.16
CA LYS A 96 3.36 12.02 23.15
C LYS A 96 4.17 10.75 22.83
N THR A 97 4.93 10.69 21.74
CA THR A 97 5.60 9.43 21.34
C THR A 97 7.07 9.63 21.03
N ASN A 98 7.88 8.63 21.39
CA ASN A 98 9.27 8.49 20.90
C ASN A 98 9.31 8.18 19.38
N GLU A 99 8.18 7.76 18.80
CA GLU A 99 7.97 7.68 17.36
C GLU A 99 7.70 9.08 16.81
N GLU A 100 8.68 9.63 16.08
CA GLU A 100 8.60 10.97 15.50
C GLU A 100 8.07 10.98 14.06
N PHE A 101 8.00 9.82 13.40
CA PHE A 101 7.68 9.73 11.98
C PHE A 101 6.45 8.88 11.70
N PRO A 102 5.59 9.29 10.74
CA PRO A 102 4.54 8.44 10.22
C PRO A 102 5.11 7.14 9.66
N TYR A 103 4.38 6.04 9.80
CA TYR A 103 4.75 4.76 9.21
C TYR A 103 3.66 4.22 8.29
N VAL A 104 4.09 3.44 7.30
CA VAL A 104 3.21 2.76 6.34
C VAL A 104 3.13 1.30 6.71
N SER A 105 1.91 0.78 6.77
CA SER A 105 1.61 -0.64 6.97
C SER A 105 1.00 -1.23 5.71
N LEU A 106 1.44 -2.44 5.38
CA LEU A 106 0.95 -3.20 4.24
C LEU A 106 0.57 -4.58 4.74
N ARG A 107 -0.66 -5.01 4.46
CA ARG A 107 -1.16 -6.31 4.87
C ARG A 107 -1.89 -6.99 3.72
N LYS A 108 -1.50 -8.22 3.41
CA LYS A 108 -2.36 -9.13 2.63
C LYS A 108 -3.49 -9.61 3.56
N MET A 109 -4.73 -9.38 3.15
CA MET A 109 -5.88 -9.87 3.89
C MET A 109 -6.08 -11.36 3.64
N GLU A 110 -6.41 -12.11 4.69
CA GLU A 110 -6.90 -13.47 4.53
C GLU A 110 -8.29 -13.40 3.93
N ASN A 111 -8.48 -14.03 2.77
CA ASN A 111 -9.81 -14.23 2.23
C ASN A 111 -10.53 -15.18 3.20
N LYS A 112 -11.45 -14.68 4.02
CA LYS A 112 -12.44 -15.54 4.67
C LYS A 112 -13.18 -16.23 3.53
N SER A 113 -13.07 -17.55 3.45
CA SER A 113 -13.92 -18.34 2.58
C SER A 113 -15.36 -17.93 2.88
N GLU A 114 -16.07 -17.42 1.87
CA GLU A 114 -17.51 -17.27 1.95
C GLU A 114 -18.07 -18.66 2.28
N GLU A 115 -18.50 -18.86 3.53
CA GLU A 115 -19.34 -19.99 3.88
C GLU A 115 -20.64 -19.77 3.11
N VAL A 116 -20.77 -20.47 1.99
CA VAL A 116 -22.04 -20.65 1.30
C VAL A 116 -22.84 -21.63 2.15
N TYR A 117 -23.78 -21.11 2.94
CA TYR A 117 -24.82 -21.92 3.60
C TYR A 117 -25.84 -22.41 2.58
#